data_AF-A0A1V2C9N0-F1
#
_entry.id   AF-A0A1V2C9N0-F1
#
_cell.length_a   1.000
_cell.length_b   1.000
_cell.length_c   1.000
_cell.angle_alpha   90.00
_cell.angle_beta   90.00
_cell.angle_gamma   90.00
#
_symmetry.space_group_name_H-M   'P 1'
#
loop_
_entity.id
_entity.type
_entity.pdbx_description
1 polymer ?
#
loop_
_entity_poly.entity_id
_entity_poly.type
_entity_poly.pdbx_seq_one_letter_code
_entity_poly.pdbx_strand_id
1 'polypeptide(L)'
;MNIKYLALAILLLGLKQANAQTGIGTSNPDNSSQLDITSSIRGLLIPRIELTSTTSQSPIPGVAATSLLVYNKSDKNDITPGFYYWNGIKWVRIAEGDTSSSTGNVMDIKVINSNYTIAAADYTIIASQMTEDITINLPDAVTSKGRILVINQANITNNAGDEVTVKFNLPVIYSDTFSRSELATAYYAATGGTLKVTLQSDGVNWYTVSSL
;
A
#
# COMPACT_ATOMS: atom_id res chain seq x y z
N MET A 1 79.13 2.08 3.96
CA MET A 1 77.79 2.54 4.39
C MET A 1 77.65 2.26 5.88
N ASN A 2 77.37 3.28 6.70
CA ASN A 2 77.38 3.13 8.16
C ASN A 2 76.18 2.27 8.59
N ILE A 3 76.40 1.22 9.39
CA ILE A 3 75.37 0.22 9.75
C ILE A 3 74.14 0.86 10.43
N LYS A 4 74.35 2.02 11.07
CA LYS A 4 73.31 2.85 11.69
C LYS A 4 72.32 3.41 10.66
N TYR A 5 72.80 3.82 9.48
CA TYR A 5 71.92 4.32 8.41
C TYR A 5 71.19 3.18 7.69
N LEU A 6 71.80 2.00 7.60
CA LEU A 6 71.15 0.81 7.06
C LEU A 6 70.01 0.32 7.97
N ALA A 7 70.23 0.28 9.29
CA ALA A 7 69.19 -0.06 10.25
C ALA A 7 68.02 0.94 10.24
N LEU A 8 68.32 2.25 10.11
CA LEU A 8 67.28 3.28 10.02
C LEU A 8 66.47 3.18 8.72
N ALA A 9 67.11 2.88 7.59
CA ALA A 9 66.43 2.66 6.32
C ALA A 9 65.50 1.43 6.36
N ILE A 10 65.92 0.34 7.01
CA ILE A 10 65.09 -0.86 7.19
C ILE A 10 63.88 -0.57 8.09
N LEU A 11 64.06 0.23 9.16
CA LEU A 11 62.97 0.64 10.05
C LEU A 11 61.92 1.52 9.33
N LEU A 12 62.38 2.45 8.48
CA LEU A 12 61.50 3.33 7.68
C LEU A 12 60.75 2.59 6.56
N LEU A 13 61.32 1.52 6.00
CA LEU A 13 60.69 0.68 4.98
C LEU A 13 59.61 -0.27 5.56
N GLY A 14 59.65 -0.54 6.86
CA GLY A 14 58.66 -1.38 7.56
C GLY A 14 57.34 -0.67 7.91
N LEU A 15 57.25 0.66 7.76
CA LEU A 15 56.05 1.45 8.04
C LEU A 15 55.05 1.49 6.86
N LYS A 16 54.89 0.36 6.15
CA LYS A 16 53.82 0.23 5.15
C LYS A 16 52.49 0.15 5.92
N GLN A 17 51.63 1.16 5.72
CA GLN A 17 50.28 1.18 6.27
C GLN A 17 49.54 -0.10 5.89
N ALA A 18 49.23 -0.94 6.87
CA ALA A 18 48.35 -2.07 6.68
C ALA A 18 46.93 -1.52 6.46
N ASN A 19 46.36 -1.73 5.27
CA ASN A 19 44.98 -1.35 4.99
C ASN A 19 44.06 -2.13 5.94
N ALA A 20 43.30 -1.42 6.78
CA ALA A 20 42.42 -1.99 7.81
C ALA A 20 41.02 -2.40 7.29
N GLN A 21 40.91 -2.72 6.00
CA GLN A 21 39.67 -3.23 5.42
C GLN A 21 39.39 -4.63 5.98
N THR A 22 38.19 -4.82 6.55
CA THR A 22 37.80 -6.10 7.12
C THR A 22 37.08 -6.92 6.05
N GLY A 23 37.80 -7.82 5.39
CA GLY A 23 37.20 -8.86 4.56
C GLY A 23 36.80 -10.07 5.41
N ILE A 24 35.53 -10.48 5.36
CA ILE A 24 35.05 -11.73 5.95
C ILE A 24 34.67 -12.68 4.82
N GLY A 25 35.42 -13.78 4.68
CA GLY A 25 35.20 -14.75 3.60
C GLY A 25 35.78 -14.35 2.24
N THR A 26 36.55 -13.24 2.17
CA THR A 26 37.33 -12.83 1.00
C THR A 26 38.70 -12.31 1.42
N SER A 27 39.76 -12.64 0.65
CA SER A 27 41.10 -12.07 0.83
C SER A 27 41.31 -10.78 0.02
N ASN A 28 40.36 -10.44 -0.84
CA ASN A 28 40.38 -9.25 -1.68
C ASN A 28 39.04 -8.50 -1.55
N PRO A 29 38.80 -7.85 -0.41
CA PRO A 29 37.60 -7.04 -0.23
C PRO A 29 37.57 -5.87 -1.22
N ASP A 30 36.38 -5.42 -1.59
CA ASP A 30 36.22 -4.26 -2.48
C ASP A 30 36.86 -3.00 -1.87
N ASN A 31 37.65 -2.27 -2.66
CA ASN A 31 38.38 -1.07 -2.22
C ASN A 31 37.45 0.07 -1.75
N SER A 32 36.17 0.05 -2.11
CA SER A 32 35.16 1.02 -1.66
C SER A 32 34.49 0.63 -0.34
N SER A 33 34.84 -0.53 0.23
CA SER A 33 34.23 -1.08 1.44
C SER A 33 35.15 -0.99 2.65
N GLN A 34 34.57 -0.68 3.81
CA GLN A 34 35.27 -0.84 5.10
C GLN A 34 35.04 -2.24 5.70
N LEU A 35 33.93 -2.89 5.32
CA LEU A 35 33.56 -4.25 5.65
C LEU A 35 32.98 -4.91 4.39
N ASP A 36 33.64 -5.96 3.90
CA ASP A 36 33.17 -6.80 2.79
C ASP A 36 32.92 -8.21 3.32
N ILE A 37 31.72 -8.75 3.10
CA ILE A 37 31.36 -10.09 3.56
C ILE A 37 30.94 -10.91 2.35
N THR A 38 31.76 -11.92 2.01
CA THR A 38 31.48 -12.83 0.90
C THR A 38 31.18 -14.23 1.45
N SER A 39 30.02 -14.79 1.10
CA SER A 39 29.65 -16.17 1.42
C SER A 39 28.63 -16.72 0.43
N SER A 40 28.69 -18.02 0.15
CA SER A 40 27.69 -18.71 -0.68
C SER A 40 26.52 -19.29 0.12
N ILE A 41 26.66 -19.45 1.45
CA ILE A 41 25.68 -20.17 2.29
C ILE A 41 25.39 -19.50 3.64
N ARG A 42 26.07 -18.39 3.99
CA ARG A 42 25.87 -17.66 5.26
C ARG A 42 25.53 -16.20 4.97
N GLY A 43 24.77 -15.59 5.89
CA GLY A 43 24.44 -14.17 5.86
C GLY A 43 24.97 -13.42 7.09
N LEU A 44 24.61 -12.14 7.19
CA LEU A 44 24.93 -11.29 8.33
C LEU A 44 23.74 -11.25 9.30
N LEU A 45 23.95 -11.67 10.55
CA LEU A 45 22.98 -11.45 11.62
C LEU A 45 23.20 -10.07 12.24
N ILE A 46 22.29 -9.15 11.92
CA ILE A 46 22.20 -7.83 12.55
C ILE A 46 21.69 -7.96 14.00
N PRO A 47 22.09 -7.06 14.93
CA PRO A 47 21.57 -7.06 16.30
C PRO A 47 20.04 -7.12 16.37
N ARG A 48 19.52 -8.10 17.12
CA ARG A 48 18.09 -8.32 17.34
C ARG A 48 17.67 -7.72 18.68
N ILE A 49 16.88 -6.66 18.65
CA ILE A 49 16.49 -5.92 19.86
C ILE A 49 14.97 -5.78 19.97
N GLU A 50 14.50 -5.40 21.15
CA GLU A 50 13.08 -5.17 21.45
C GLU A 50 12.83 -3.67 21.50
N LEU A 51 12.43 -3.09 20.37
CA LEU A 51 12.03 -1.68 20.33
C LEU A 51 10.69 -1.48 21.04
N THR A 52 10.42 -0.23 21.41
CA THR A 52 9.22 0.14 22.17
C THR A 52 8.23 1.00 21.37
N SER A 53 8.72 1.93 20.55
CA SER A 53 7.95 2.73 19.59
C SER A 53 8.89 3.33 18.55
N THR A 54 8.39 3.80 17.40
CA THR A 54 9.28 4.38 16.37
C THR A 54 9.97 5.65 16.84
N THR A 55 9.35 6.38 17.75
CA THR A 55 9.84 7.65 18.30
C THR A 55 10.80 7.49 19.48
N SER A 56 11.00 6.26 19.98
CA SER A 56 11.84 5.98 21.14
C SER A 56 13.14 5.29 20.73
N GLN A 57 14.29 5.88 21.06
CA GLN A 57 15.59 5.23 20.82
C GLN A 57 15.85 4.00 21.72
N SER A 58 15.07 3.83 22.80
CA SER A 58 15.20 2.69 23.71
C SER A 58 15.02 1.37 22.94
N PRO A 59 15.86 0.35 23.19
CA PRO A 59 16.79 0.19 24.33
C PRO A 59 18.24 0.63 24.05
N ILE A 60 18.50 1.39 22.99
CA ILE A 60 19.86 1.83 22.68
C ILE A 60 20.34 2.83 23.75
N PRO A 61 21.45 2.55 24.46
CA PRO A 61 21.98 3.47 25.45
C PRO A 61 22.63 4.69 24.78
N GLY A 62 22.57 5.84 25.46
CA GLY A 62 23.19 7.08 24.97
C GLY A 62 22.39 7.75 23.84
N VAL A 63 23.09 8.16 22.79
CA VAL A 63 22.49 8.73 21.57
C VAL A 63 22.65 7.72 20.45
N ALA A 64 21.53 7.22 19.91
CA ALA A 64 21.56 6.33 18.77
C ALA A 64 22.21 7.01 17.55
N ALA A 65 23.19 6.34 16.95
CA ALA A 65 23.86 6.84 15.75
C ALA A 65 22.90 6.84 14.55
N THR A 66 23.00 7.86 13.69
CA THR A 66 22.25 7.86 12.42
C THR A 66 22.73 6.70 11.55
N SER A 67 21.78 6.06 10.85
CA SER A 67 21.97 4.85 10.06
C SER A 67 22.28 3.58 10.87
N LEU A 68 22.07 3.59 12.19
CA LEU A 68 22.14 2.38 13.01
C LEU A 68 21.06 1.38 12.60
N LEU A 69 21.46 0.22 12.09
CA LEU A 69 20.58 -0.85 11.61
C LEU A 69 20.37 -1.92 12.69
N VAL A 70 19.12 -2.30 12.90
CA VAL A 70 18.70 -3.32 13.87
C VAL A 70 17.56 -4.16 13.30
N TYR A 71 17.39 -5.38 13.83
CA TYR A 71 16.17 -6.15 13.65
C TYR A 71 15.32 -6.04 14.92
N ASN A 72 14.12 -5.49 14.81
CA ASN A 72 13.18 -5.43 15.91
C ASN A 72 12.41 -6.75 16.05
N LYS A 73 12.29 -7.25 17.29
CA LYS A 73 11.50 -8.44 17.63
C LYS A 73 10.12 -8.13 18.24
N SER A 74 9.91 -6.89 18.72
CA SER A 74 8.68 -6.50 19.42
C SER A 74 7.52 -6.30 18.46
N ASP A 75 6.31 -6.63 18.91
CA ASP A 75 5.06 -6.21 18.28
C ASP A 75 4.29 -5.36 19.28
N LYS A 76 4.52 -4.04 19.23
CA LYS A 76 4.03 -3.09 20.24
C LYS A 76 3.91 -1.68 19.68
N ASN A 77 2.84 -0.98 20.06
CA ASN A 77 2.54 0.38 19.64
C ASN A 77 2.52 0.50 18.10
N ASP A 78 3.41 1.31 17.54
CA ASP A 78 3.58 1.58 16.12
C ASP A 78 4.73 0.79 15.49
N ILE A 79 5.27 -0.20 16.21
CA ILE A 79 6.36 -1.05 15.75
C ILE A 79 5.89 -2.50 15.64
N THR A 80 6.23 -3.12 14.52
CA THR A 80 6.10 -4.55 14.27
C THR A 80 7.48 -5.20 14.05
N PRO A 81 7.61 -6.53 14.16
CA PRO A 81 8.86 -7.21 13.85
C PRO A 81 9.38 -6.89 12.44
N GLY A 82 10.69 -6.73 12.30
CA GLY A 82 11.33 -6.40 11.01
C GLY A 82 12.60 -5.57 11.14
N PHE A 83 13.19 -5.17 10.01
CA PHE A 83 14.39 -4.34 9.98
C PHE A 83 14.05 -2.87 10.16
N TYR A 84 14.83 -2.18 11.00
CA TYR A 84 14.72 -0.74 11.24
C TYR A 84 16.09 -0.09 11.21
N TYR A 85 16.16 1.14 10.71
CA TYR A 85 17.32 2.00 10.91
C TYR A 85 16.95 3.28 11.64
N TRP A 86 17.87 3.81 12.44
CA TRP A 86 17.69 5.11 13.08
C TRP A 86 18.01 6.23 12.09
N ASN A 87 17.07 7.13 11.83
CA ASN A 87 17.30 8.26 10.90
C ASN A 87 17.84 9.52 11.58
N GLY A 88 18.21 9.44 12.87
CA GLY A 88 18.60 10.58 13.70
C GLY A 88 17.47 11.11 14.59
N ILE A 89 16.22 10.80 14.27
CA ILE A 89 15.02 11.30 14.97
C ILE A 89 14.08 10.16 15.39
N LYS A 90 13.91 9.16 14.54
CA LYS A 90 13.02 8.01 14.74
C LYS A 90 13.56 6.75 14.06
N TRP A 91 13.05 5.60 14.49
CA TRP A 91 13.19 4.34 13.78
C TRP A 91 12.35 4.37 12.51
N VAL A 92 12.99 4.04 11.39
CA VAL A 92 12.34 3.88 10.10
C VAL A 92 12.42 2.41 9.72
N ARG A 93 11.26 1.78 9.49
CA ARG A 93 11.19 0.41 9.01
C ARG A 93 11.74 0.35 7.59
N ILE A 94 12.65 -0.58 7.33
CA ILE A 94 13.02 -0.95 5.96
C ILE A 94 11.87 -1.81 5.45
N ALA A 95 11.16 -1.32 4.43
CA ALA A 95 10.00 -2.00 3.89
C ALA A 95 10.33 -3.46 3.57
N GLU A 96 9.42 -4.37 3.91
CA GLU A 96 9.42 -5.70 3.33
C GLU A 96 9.09 -5.53 1.85
N GLY A 97 10.08 -5.71 0.99
CA GLY A 97 9.90 -5.79 -0.45
C GLY A 97 9.19 -7.10 -0.81
N ASP A 98 7.91 -7.21 -0.44
CA ASP A 98 6.85 -8.04 -1.02
C ASP A 98 5.74 -8.23 0.02
N THR A 99 4.75 -7.32 0.00
CA THR A 99 3.32 -7.57 0.37
C THR A 99 2.51 -6.27 0.24
N SER A 100 2.87 -5.46 -0.74
CA SER A 100 1.97 -4.44 -1.26
C SER A 100 2.14 -4.39 -2.76
N SER A 101 1.82 -5.50 -3.44
CA SER A 101 0.94 -5.27 -4.60
C SER A 101 -0.12 -4.33 -4.08
N SER A 102 -0.23 -3.14 -4.66
CA SER A 102 -1.31 -2.24 -4.35
C SER A 102 -2.60 -2.96 -4.72
N THR A 103 -3.13 -3.80 -3.82
CA THR A 103 -4.51 -4.27 -3.85
C THR A 103 -5.45 -3.06 -3.90
N GLY A 104 -4.95 -1.88 -3.50
CA GLY A 104 -5.64 -0.61 -3.62
C GLY A 104 -5.78 -0.02 -5.03
N ASN A 105 -5.26 -0.63 -6.11
CA ASN A 105 -5.45 -0.13 -7.48
C ASN A 105 -5.92 -1.19 -8.49
N VAL A 106 -6.36 -2.37 -8.04
CA VAL A 106 -7.22 -3.21 -8.90
C VAL A 106 -8.65 -2.84 -8.55
N MET A 107 -9.20 -1.94 -9.35
CA MET A 107 -10.60 -1.52 -9.26
C MET A 107 -11.50 -2.69 -9.68
N ASP A 108 -11.87 -3.54 -8.72
CA ASP A 108 -12.56 -4.79 -9.02
C ASP A 108 -13.92 -4.54 -9.68
N ILE A 109 -14.29 -5.46 -10.57
CA ILE A 109 -15.58 -5.48 -11.26
C ILE A 109 -16.41 -6.59 -10.64
N LYS A 110 -17.47 -6.20 -9.92
CA LYS A 110 -18.43 -7.12 -9.34
C LYS A 110 -19.66 -7.22 -10.24
N VAL A 111 -19.98 -8.44 -10.69
CA VAL A 111 -21.24 -8.73 -11.39
C VAL A 111 -22.26 -9.29 -10.39
N ILE A 112 -23.47 -8.74 -10.37
CA ILE A 112 -24.57 -9.11 -9.45
C ILE A 112 -25.88 -9.32 -10.20
N ASN A 113 -26.78 -10.11 -9.62
CA ASN A 113 -28.16 -10.34 -10.10
C ASN A 113 -29.20 -10.25 -8.97
N SER A 114 -28.78 -9.85 -7.77
CA SER A 114 -29.58 -9.77 -6.55
C SER A 114 -29.07 -8.62 -5.67
N ASN A 115 -29.77 -8.34 -4.57
CA ASN A 115 -29.40 -7.27 -3.63
C ASN A 115 -27.93 -7.41 -3.18
N TYR A 116 -27.21 -6.30 -3.13
CA TYR A 116 -25.78 -6.31 -2.85
C TYR A 116 -25.34 -5.14 -1.99
N THR A 117 -24.44 -5.39 -1.04
CA THR A 117 -23.81 -4.35 -0.23
C THR A 117 -22.39 -4.11 -0.73
N ILE A 118 -22.09 -2.85 -1.05
CA ILE A 118 -20.80 -2.43 -1.57
C ILE A 118 -19.69 -2.69 -0.53
N ALA A 119 -18.69 -3.49 -0.90
CA ALA A 119 -17.48 -3.71 -0.13
C ALA A 119 -16.48 -2.56 -0.34
N ALA A 120 -15.49 -2.41 0.55
CA ALA A 120 -14.50 -1.34 0.46
C ALA A 120 -13.64 -1.38 -0.81
N ALA A 121 -13.42 -2.57 -1.37
CA ALA A 121 -12.61 -2.79 -2.57
C ALA A 121 -13.38 -2.61 -3.88
N ASP A 122 -14.72 -2.54 -3.83
CA ASP A 122 -15.53 -2.44 -5.05
C ASP A 122 -15.38 -1.08 -5.71
N TYR A 123 -15.28 -1.11 -7.04
CA TYR A 123 -15.31 0.09 -7.86
C TYR A 123 -16.42 0.06 -8.90
N THR A 124 -16.53 -1.05 -9.65
CA THR A 124 -17.57 -1.22 -10.66
C THR A 124 -18.53 -2.32 -10.26
N ILE A 125 -19.82 -2.00 -10.22
CA ILE A 125 -20.89 -2.97 -10.06
C ILE A 125 -21.65 -3.07 -11.38
N ILE A 126 -21.78 -4.30 -11.90
CA ILE A 126 -22.60 -4.61 -13.06
C ILE A 126 -23.78 -5.45 -12.60
N ALA A 127 -24.96 -4.84 -12.55
CA ALA A 127 -26.22 -5.55 -12.36
C ALA A 127 -26.64 -6.18 -13.68
N SER A 128 -26.62 -7.51 -13.75
CA SER A 128 -26.88 -8.29 -14.95
C SER A 128 -27.76 -9.48 -14.63
N GLN A 129 -28.55 -9.92 -15.61
CA GLN A 129 -29.48 -11.06 -15.47
C GLN A 129 -30.43 -10.92 -14.26
N MET A 130 -30.87 -9.69 -13.99
CA MET A 130 -31.86 -9.41 -12.94
C MET A 130 -33.20 -10.06 -13.33
N THR A 131 -33.81 -10.77 -12.38
CA THR A 131 -35.16 -11.32 -12.53
C THR A 131 -36.23 -10.39 -11.94
N GLU A 132 -35.83 -9.56 -10.97
CA GLU A 132 -36.65 -8.60 -10.25
C GLU A 132 -35.81 -7.34 -9.96
N ASP A 133 -36.44 -6.30 -9.40
CA ASP A 133 -35.73 -5.15 -8.86
C ASP A 133 -34.69 -5.56 -7.82
N ILE A 134 -33.52 -4.92 -7.85
CA ILE A 134 -32.48 -5.14 -6.84
C ILE A 134 -32.13 -3.84 -6.14
N THR A 135 -31.66 -3.93 -4.91
CA THR A 135 -31.13 -2.81 -4.14
C THR A 135 -29.63 -2.97 -3.92
N ILE A 136 -28.88 -1.96 -4.33
CA ILE A 136 -27.48 -1.80 -4.00
C ILE A 136 -27.38 -0.93 -2.73
N ASN A 137 -26.83 -1.50 -1.66
CA ASN A 137 -26.59 -0.79 -0.42
C ASN A 137 -25.27 -0.02 -0.54
N LEU A 138 -25.39 1.28 -0.84
CA LEU A 138 -24.30 2.22 -0.79
C LEU A 138 -23.83 2.40 0.67
N PRO A 139 -22.51 2.54 0.90
CA PRO A 139 -22.00 2.86 2.22
C PRO A 139 -22.34 4.30 2.59
N ASP A 140 -22.24 4.60 3.88
CA ASP A 140 -22.42 5.96 4.38
C ASP A 140 -21.48 6.94 3.64
N ALA A 141 -22.06 8.00 3.09
CA ALA A 141 -21.32 9.02 2.36
C ALA A 141 -20.24 9.66 3.24
N VAL A 142 -20.49 9.83 4.55
CA VAL A 142 -19.57 10.45 5.52
C VAL A 142 -18.27 9.66 5.63
N THR A 143 -18.36 8.33 5.67
CA THR A 143 -17.19 7.44 5.73
C THR A 143 -16.55 7.17 4.36
N SER A 144 -17.20 7.63 3.28
CA SER A 144 -16.81 7.37 1.89
C SER A 144 -16.38 8.62 1.12
N LYS A 145 -15.99 9.71 1.81
CA LYS A 145 -15.63 10.99 1.15
C LYS A 145 -14.61 10.80 0.04
N GLY A 146 -14.93 11.31 -1.15
CA GLY A 146 -14.09 11.24 -2.35
C GLY A 146 -14.15 9.91 -3.11
N ARG A 147 -14.81 8.88 -2.55
CA ARG A 147 -14.96 7.58 -3.20
C ARG A 147 -15.79 7.70 -4.46
N ILE A 148 -15.35 7.02 -5.52
CA ILE A 148 -16.05 6.90 -6.81
C ILE A 148 -16.55 5.47 -6.96
N LEU A 149 -17.77 5.31 -7.46
CA LEU A 149 -18.38 4.04 -7.81
C LEU A 149 -18.99 4.11 -9.21
N VAL A 150 -18.86 3.06 -10.00
CA VAL A 150 -19.51 2.92 -11.30
C VAL A 150 -20.59 1.86 -11.17
N ILE A 151 -21.85 2.23 -11.40
CA ILE A 151 -22.99 1.32 -11.36
C ILE A 151 -23.52 1.19 -12.79
N ASN A 152 -23.57 -0.04 -13.29
CA ASN A 152 -24.07 -0.39 -14.61
C ASN A 152 -25.22 -1.39 -14.48
N GLN A 153 -26.40 -1.01 -14.93
CA GLN A 153 -27.50 -1.93 -15.14
C GLN A 153 -27.48 -2.39 -16.60
N ALA A 154 -27.14 -3.66 -16.81
CA ALA A 154 -26.91 -4.22 -18.13
C ALA A 154 -28.17 -4.25 -19.01
N ASN A 155 -29.35 -4.46 -18.42
CA ASN A 155 -30.63 -4.44 -19.13
C ASN A 155 -31.70 -3.80 -18.25
N ILE A 156 -32.61 -3.03 -18.86
CA ILE A 156 -33.80 -2.48 -18.20
C ILE A 156 -34.97 -3.46 -18.09
N THR A 157 -34.90 -4.59 -18.79
CA THR A 157 -35.89 -5.67 -18.71
C THR A 157 -35.22 -7.00 -18.39
N ASN A 158 -35.93 -7.86 -17.68
CA ASN A 158 -35.53 -9.25 -17.47
C ASN A 158 -35.75 -10.09 -18.75
N ASN A 159 -35.39 -11.38 -18.72
CA ASN A 159 -35.58 -12.31 -19.85
C ASN A 159 -37.06 -12.61 -20.16
N ALA A 160 -37.99 -12.33 -19.24
CA ALA A 160 -39.42 -12.47 -19.45
C ALA A 160 -40.04 -11.21 -20.10
N GLY A 161 -39.27 -10.12 -20.22
CA GLY A 161 -39.72 -8.84 -20.77
C GLY A 161 -40.27 -7.87 -19.72
N ASP A 162 -40.26 -8.23 -18.43
CA ASP A 162 -40.68 -7.33 -17.35
C ASP A 162 -39.60 -6.29 -17.08
N GLU A 163 -40.00 -5.06 -16.75
CA GLU A 163 -39.09 -4.00 -16.32
C GLU A 163 -38.44 -4.37 -14.98
N VAL A 164 -37.14 -4.15 -14.89
CA VAL A 164 -36.36 -4.34 -13.67
C VAL A 164 -35.49 -3.12 -13.42
N THR A 165 -35.34 -2.74 -12.16
CA THR A 165 -34.68 -1.50 -11.77
C THR A 165 -33.62 -1.75 -10.69
N VAL A 166 -32.45 -1.15 -10.87
CA VAL A 166 -31.45 -1.04 -9.80
C VAL A 166 -31.80 0.14 -8.88
N LYS A 167 -32.04 -0.18 -7.61
CA LYS A 167 -32.34 0.75 -6.52
C LYS A 167 -31.13 0.96 -5.63
N PHE A 168 -31.16 2.03 -4.86
CA PHE A 168 -30.20 2.36 -3.81
C PHE A 168 -30.90 2.40 -2.45
N ASN A 169 -30.18 2.05 -1.39
CA ASN A 169 -30.68 2.19 0.00
C ASN A 169 -30.77 3.66 0.47
N LEU A 170 -30.12 4.58 -0.23
CA LEU A 170 -30.05 6.01 0.10
C LEU A 170 -30.33 6.84 -1.16
N PRO A 171 -30.88 8.06 -1.00
CA PRO A 171 -31.08 8.95 -2.14
C PRO A 171 -29.73 9.38 -2.74
N VAL A 172 -29.64 9.33 -4.06
CA VAL A 172 -28.55 9.87 -4.86
C VAL A 172 -29.02 11.16 -5.51
N ILE A 173 -28.17 12.18 -5.49
CA ILE A 173 -28.44 13.50 -6.09
C ILE A 173 -28.00 13.47 -7.55
N TYR A 174 -28.92 13.71 -8.48
CA TYR A 174 -28.63 13.80 -9.91
C TYR A 174 -28.54 15.24 -10.41
N SER A 175 -29.19 16.18 -9.72
CA SER A 175 -29.11 17.63 -9.98
C SER A 175 -29.56 18.42 -8.75
N ASP A 176 -29.40 19.74 -8.79
CA ASP A 176 -29.78 20.66 -7.70
C ASP A 176 -31.25 20.52 -7.24
N THR A 177 -32.13 20.04 -8.12
CA THR A 177 -33.57 19.90 -7.85
C THR A 177 -34.05 18.45 -7.87
N PHE A 178 -33.16 17.48 -8.04
CA PHE A 178 -33.56 16.11 -8.29
C PHE A 178 -32.67 15.08 -7.56
N SER A 179 -33.30 14.31 -6.69
CA SER A 179 -32.71 13.15 -6.01
C SER A 179 -33.66 11.96 -6.04
N ARG A 180 -33.14 10.74 -6.21
CA ARG A 180 -33.91 9.50 -6.14
C ARG A 180 -33.06 8.35 -5.63
N SER A 181 -33.70 7.24 -5.27
CA SER A 181 -33.04 6.03 -4.77
C SER A 181 -33.02 4.90 -5.80
N GLU A 182 -32.85 5.22 -7.08
CA GLU A 182 -32.87 4.26 -8.19
C GLU A 182 -32.15 4.81 -9.43
N LEU A 183 -31.72 3.93 -10.34
CA LEU A 183 -31.25 4.35 -11.65
C LEU A 183 -32.44 4.89 -12.46
N ALA A 184 -32.32 6.14 -12.91
CA ALA A 184 -33.38 6.85 -13.61
C ALA A 184 -33.57 6.37 -15.06
N THR A 185 -34.77 5.89 -15.42
CA THR A 185 -35.15 5.52 -16.79
C THR A 185 -35.64 6.71 -17.64
N ALA A 186 -36.06 7.82 -17.02
CA ALA A 186 -36.79 8.92 -17.69
C ALA A 186 -35.99 9.76 -18.73
N TYR A 187 -34.70 9.46 -18.95
CA TYR A 187 -33.89 10.11 -20.00
C TYR A 187 -33.29 9.11 -21.02
N TYR A 188 -33.54 7.81 -20.84
CA TYR A 188 -32.82 6.73 -21.52
C TYR A 188 -33.80 5.64 -21.96
N ALA A 189 -34.76 6.02 -22.81
CA ALA A 189 -35.69 5.08 -23.40
C ALA A 189 -34.99 4.29 -24.52
N ALA A 190 -34.58 3.06 -24.22
CA ALA A 190 -34.41 2.04 -25.24
C ALA A 190 -34.85 0.70 -24.67
N THR A 191 -35.87 0.10 -25.27
CA THR A 191 -36.24 -1.31 -25.08
C THR A 191 -34.98 -2.15 -25.31
N GLY A 192 -34.42 -2.72 -24.24
CA GLY A 192 -33.13 -3.45 -24.27
C GLY A 192 -31.87 -2.61 -24.01
N GLY A 193 -31.98 -1.39 -23.46
CA GLY A 193 -30.85 -0.52 -23.14
C GLY A 193 -30.13 -0.85 -21.82
N THR A 194 -28.87 -0.40 -21.73
CA THR A 194 -28.04 -0.37 -20.51
C THR A 194 -28.17 0.99 -19.83
N LEU A 195 -28.21 1.05 -18.50
CA LEU A 195 -28.09 2.31 -17.74
C LEU A 195 -26.76 2.36 -17.01
N LYS A 196 -26.02 3.48 -17.11
CA LYS A 196 -24.76 3.64 -16.39
C LYS A 196 -24.70 4.97 -15.65
N VAL A 197 -24.27 4.90 -14.39
CA VAL A 197 -24.02 6.08 -13.57
C VAL A 197 -22.68 5.97 -12.86
N THR A 198 -21.94 7.08 -12.80
CA THR A 198 -20.77 7.23 -11.94
C THR A 198 -21.17 8.07 -10.74
N LEU A 199 -21.03 7.49 -9.56
CA LEU A 199 -21.34 8.10 -8.28
C LEU A 199 -20.06 8.60 -7.60
N GLN A 200 -20.14 9.73 -6.93
CA GLN A 200 -19.07 10.22 -6.06
C GLN A 200 -19.64 10.79 -4.76
N SER A 201 -19.00 10.48 -3.64
CA SER A 201 -19.35 11.05 -2.34
C SER A 201 -18.56 12.32 -2.05
N ASP A 202 -19.22 13.37 -1.55
CA ASP A 202 -18.59 14.58 -1.02
C ASP A 202 -18.27 14.50 0.49
N GLY A 203 -18.65 13.40 1.14
CA GLY A 203 -18.58 13.23 2.60
C GLY A 203 -19.90 13.56 3.32
N VAL A 204 -20.98 13.84 2.60
CA VAL A 204 -22.34 14.07 3.13
C VAL A 204 -23.39 13.35 2.28
N ASN A 205 -23.31 13.50 0.95
CA ASN A 205 -24.24 12.93 -0.01
C ASN A 205 -23.50 12.17 -1.13
N TRP A 206 -24.23 11.30 -1.82
CA TRP A 206 -23.79 10.70 -3.08
C TRP A 206 -24.36 11.50 -4.26
N TYR A 207 -23.48 11.90 -5.19
CA TYR A 207 -23.85 12.60 -6.41
C TYR A 207 -23.56 11.75 -7.64
N THR A 208 -24.34 11.94 -8.69
CA THR A 208 -23.93 11.50 -10.02
C THR A 208 -22.96 12.51 -10.62
N VAL A 209 -21.77 12.07 -11.04
CA VAL A 209 -20.77 12.94 -11.69
C VAL A 209 -20.65 12.70 -13.19
N SER A 210 -21.23 11.61 -13.69
CA SER A 210 -21.38 11.30 -15.11
C SER A 210 -22.48 10.27 -15.28
N SER A 211 -23.38 10.47 -16.24
CA SER A 211 -24.40 9.51 -16.64
C SER A 211 -24.40 9.37 -18.17
N LEU A 212 -24.49 8.13 -18.66
CA LEU A 212 -24.62 7.78 -20.07
C LEU A 212 -25.78 6.81 -20.26
#